data_AF-A0A250KTW1-F1
#
_entry.id   AF-A0A250KTW1-F1
#
_cell.length_a   1.000
_cell.length_b   1.000
_cell.length_c   1.000
_cell.angle_alpha   90.00
_cell.angle_beta   90.00
_cell.angle_gamma   90.00
#
_symmetry.space_group_name_H-M   'P 1'
#
loop_
_entity.id
_entity.type
_entity.pdbx_description
1 polymer ?
#
loop_
_entity_poly.entity_id
_entity_poly.type
_entity_poly.pdbx_seq_one_letter_code
_entity_poly.pdbx_strand_id
1 'polypeptide(L)'
;MQMSQDMISLIFESEQLAKTTKLAPAPFFRITGNFISQGPNRTVVAKFSNHFWDMQGQQHFTQYACHDRTSIHFEDALGNASETFGPFDEISVADGVVYANGQLFARLTEETQLWHCYKTDTYWLSMIIASPPSL
;
A
#
# COMPACT_ATOMS: atom_id res chain seq x y z
N MET A 1 -17.18 8.38 21.61
CA MET A 1 -17.65 7.20 20.86
C MET A 1 -16.43 6.66 20.13
N GLN A 2 -15.81 5.60 20.67
CA GLN A 2 -14.59 5.03 20.09
C GLN A 2 -15.02 4.23 18.85
N MET A 3 -14.78 4.76 17.65
CA MET A 3 -14.86 3.92 16.46
C MET A 3 -13.75 2.88 16.60
N SER A 4 -14.11 1.60 16.70
CA SER A 4 -13.15 0.53 16.46
C SER A 4 -12.67 0.70 15.03
N GLN A 5 -11.47 1.24 14.84
CA GLN A 5 -10.88 1.29 13.51
C GLN A 5 -10.58 -0.14 13.10
N ASP A 6 -11.26 -0.63 12.06
CA ASP A 6 -10.95 -1.91 11.47
C ASP A 6 -9.48 -1.87 11.03
N MET A 7 -8.71 -2.87 11.48
CA MET A 7 -7.29 -2.95 11.18
C MET A 7 -7.08 -3.87 10.00
N ILE A 8 -6.17 -3.50 9.12
CA ILE A 8 -5.79 -4.26 7.93
C ILE A 8 -4.33 -4.68 8.06
N SER A 9 -3.93 -5.69 7.31
CA SER A 9 -2.56 -6.20 7.31
C SER A 9 -2.01 -6.31 5.89
N LEU A 10 -0.72 -6.04 5.72
CA LEU A 10 0.00 -6.36 4.49
C LEU A 10 0.78 -7.67 4.65
N ILE A 11 0.76 -8.49 3.63
CA ILE A 11 1.54 -9.71 3.50
C ILE A 11 2.59 -9.47 2.44
N PHE A 12 3.86 -9.68 2.76
CA PHE A 12 4.99 -9.60 1.85
C PHE A 12 5.40 -10.99 1.42
N GLU A 13 5.71 -11.14 0.14
CA GLU A 13 6.01 -12.44 -0.44
C GLU A 13 7.32 -12.40 -1.24
N SER A 14 8.03 -13.51 -1.18
CA SER A 14 9.27 -13.79 -1.91
C SER A 14 9.09 -15.11 -2.64
N GLU A 15 8.88 -15.05 -3.96
CA GLU A 15 8.75 -16.26 -4.78
C GLU A 15 10.05 -17.08 -4.76
N GLN A 16 11.20 -16.41 -4.87
CA GLN A 16 12.52 -17.05 -4.92
C GLN A 16 12.81 -17.89 -3.67
N LEU A 17 12.34 -17.45 -2.50
CA LEU A 17 12.58 -18.13 -1.22
C LEU A 17 11.37 -18.92 -0.72
N ALA A 18 10.25 -18.93 -1.46
CA ALA A 18 8.96 -19.45 -1.03
C ALA A 18 8.59 -18.96 0.40
N LYS A 19 8.83 -17.67 0.67
CA LYS A 19 8.70 -17.08 2.01
C LYS A 19 7.65 -15.97 2.01
N THR A 20 6.82 -15.96 3.06
CA THR A 20 5.84 -14.92 3.33
C THR A 20 6.04 -14.31 4.72
N THR A 21 5.86 -13.01 4.86
CA THR A 21 5.88 -12.29 6.15
C THR A 21 4.70 -11.35 6.23
N LYS A 22 3.98 -11.33 7.36
CA LYS A 22 2.84 -10.44 7.59
C LYS A 22 3.25 -9.26 8.48
N LEU A 23 2.91 -8.05 8.07
CA LEU A 23 3.01 -6.86 8.93
C LEU A 23 1.94 -6.88 10.01
N ALA A 24 2.24 -6.29 11.16
CA ALA A 24 1.25 -6.11 12.22
C ALA A 24 0.03 -5.34 11.69
N PRO A 25 -1.19 -5.66 12.14
CA PRO A 25 -2.38 -4.93 11.72
C PRO A 25 -2.27 -3.44 12.06
N ALA A 26 -2.73 -2.59 11.16
CA ALA A 26 -2.77 -1.14 11.34
C ALA A 26 -4.06 -0.57 10.74
N PRO A 27 -4.54 0.60 11.21
CA PRO A 27 -5.71 1.26 10.60
C PRO A 27 -5.48 1.61 9.12
N PHE A 28 -4.25 1.97 8.78
CA PHE A 28 -3.84 2.23 7.41
C PHE A 28 -2.34 2.02 7.22
N PHE A 29 -1.96 1.77 5.98
CA PHE A 29 -0.59 1.83 5.49
C PHE A 29 -0.46 2.97 4.48
N ARG A 30 0.60 3.75 4.60
CA ARG A 30 0.95 4.82 3.66
C ARG A 30 2.19 4.41 2.87
N ILE A 31 2.08 4.50 1.55
CA ILE A 31 3.15 4.17 0.62
C ILE A 31 3.56 5.44 -0.12
N THR A 32 4.80 5.88 0.11
CA THR A 32 5.37 7.12 -0.45
C THR A 32 6.72 6.80 -1.06
N GLY A 33 6.82 6.86 -2.39
CA GLY A 33 7.98 6.36 -3.13
C GLY A 33 8.36 4.94 -2.68
N ASN A 34 9.59 4.78 -2.22
CA ASN A 34 10.17 3.51 -1.79
C ASN A 34 9.89 3.14 -0.32
N PHE A 35 8.94 3.78 0.36
CA PHE A 35 8.70 3.53 1.79
C PHE A 35 7.25 3.15 2.07
N ILE A 36 7.07 2.19 2.97
CA ILE A 36 5.79 1.84 3.57
C ILE A 36 5.85 2.19 5.05
N SER A 37 4.84 2.92 5.52
CA SER A 37 4.69 3.31 6.91
C SER A 37 3.32 2.93 7.48
N GLN A 38 3.28 2.57 8.76
CA GLN A 38 2.05 2.27 9.49
C GLN A 38 1.46 3.54 10.11
N GLY A 39 0.16 3.73 9.92
CA GLY A 39 -0.64 4.69 10.66
C GLY A 39 -0.96 4.21 12.09
N PRO A 40 -1.24 5.13 13.04
CA PRO A 40 -1.16 6.59 12.93
C PRO A 40 0.25 7.15 13.18
N ASN A 41 1.16 6.36 13.74
CA ASN A 41 2.45 6.82 14.24
C ASN A 41 3.50 7.09 13.16
N ARG A 42 3.19 6.82 11.89
CA ARG A 42 4.07 6.97 10.71
C ARG A 42 5.38 6.20 10.84
N THR A 43 5.36 5.08 11.56
CA THR A 43 6.52 4.21 11.70
C THR A 43 6.80 3.54 10.35
N VAL A 44 7.99 3.74 9.80
CA VAL A 44 8.44 3.05 8.58
C VAL A 44 8.63 1.57 8.92
N VAL A 45 7.97 0.71 8.14
CA VAL A 45 7.94 -0.74 8.37
C VAL A 45 8.53 -1.54 7.21
N ALA A 46 8.63 -0.94 6.03
CA ALA A 46 9.35 -1.51 4.90
C ALA A 46 9.97 -0.43 4.02
N LYS A 47 11.11 -0.75 3.41
CA LYS A 47 11.83 0.09 2.46
C LYS A 47 12.14 -0.70 1.20
N PHE A 48 11.85 -0.16 0.03
CA PHE A 48 12.23 -0.75 -1.25
C PHE A 48 13.64 -0.30 -1.65
N SER A 49 14.51 -1.27 -1.92
CA SER A 49 15.87 -1.02 -2.43
C SER A 49 16.41 -2.26 -3.14
N ASN A 50 17.19 -2.08 -4.21
CA ASN A 50 17.77 -3.19 -4.98
C ASN A 50 16.73 -4.22 -5.44
N HIS A 51 15.54 -3.77 -5.87
CA HIS A 51 14.40 -4.61 -6.27
C HIS A 51 13.75 -5.46 -5.16
N PHE A 52 14.11 -5.23 -3.90
CA PHE A 52 13.53 -5.94 -2.75
C PHE A 52 12.97 -4.98 -1.72
N TRP A 53 11.88 -5.38 -1.09
CA TRP A 53 11.44 -4.82 0.18
C TRP A 53 12.31 -5.37 1.31
N ASP A 54 12.97 -4.45 2.00
CA ASP A 54 13.61 -4.65 3.28
C ASP A 54 12.59 -4.44 4.40
N MET A 55 12.32 -5.50 5.15
CA MET A 55 11.53 -5.47 6.36
C MET A 55 12.43 -5.79 7.56
N GLN A 56 12.80 -4.76 8.33
CA GLN A 56 13.60 -4.92 9.56
C GLN A 56 14.91 -5.72 9.36
N GLY A 57 15.59 -5.53 8.22
CA GLY A 57 16.83 -6.23 7.86
C GLY A 57 16.63 -7.54 7.11
N GLN A 58 15.40 -7.92 6.76
CA GLN A 58 15.11 -9.07 5.90
C GLN A 58 14.87 -8.58 4.45
N GLN A 59 15.85 -8.77 3.57
CA GLN A 59 15.89 -8.18 2.21
C GLN A 59 15.59 -9.18 1.09
N HIS A 60 14.36 -9.69 1.01
CA HIS A 60 14.04 -10.71 0.00
C HIS A 60 12.64 -10.65 -0.62
N PHE A 61 11.78 -9.70 -0.23
CA PHE A 61 10.39 -9.69 -0.71
C PHE A 61 10.25 -8.84 -1.97
N THR A 62 9.51 -9.32 -2.95
CA THR A 62 9.33 -8.66 -4.26
C THR A 62 7.93 -8.06 -4.42
N GLN A 63 6.98 -8.51 -3.61
CA GLN A 63 5.59 -8.08 -3.66
C GLN A 63 4.99 -7.95 -2.27
N TYR A 64 3.89 -7.21 -2.19
CA TYR A 64 3.02 -7.21 -1.02
C TYR A 64 1.55 -7.21 -1.43
N ALA A 65 0.71 -7.81 -0.60
CA ALA A 65 -0.73 -7.91 -0.81
C ALA A 65 -1.51 -7.59 0.46
N CYS A 66 -2.77 -7.21 0.30
CA CYS A 66 -3.76 -7.08 1.35
C CYS A 66 -4.99 -7.88 0.94
N HIS A 67 -5.36 -8.89 1.72
CA HIS A 67 -6.57 -9.70 1.51
C HIS A 67 -7.68 -9.34 2.50
N ASP A 68 -7.45 -8.32 3.34
CA ASP A 68 -8.51 -7.73 4.14
C ASP A 68 -9.36 -6.82 3.25
N ARG A 69 -10.66 -6.67 3.56
CA ARG A 69 -11.52 -5.71 2.86
C ARG A 69 -10.95 -4.31 3.07
N THR A 70 -10.59 -3.62 1.99
CA THR A 70 -9.81 -2.38 2.03
C THR A 70 -10.33 -1.33 1.06
N SER A 71 -9.91 -0.08 1.27
CA SER A 71 -10.08 1.01 0.32
C SER A 71 -8.74 1.67 0.04
N ILE A 72 -8.63 2.30 -1.13
CA ILE A 72 -7.47 3.09 -1.53
C ILE A 72 -7.89 4.55 -1.67
N HIS A 73 -7.08 5.48 -1.17
CA HIS A 73 -7.08 6.86 -1.64
C HIS A 73 -5.65 7.34 -1.81
N PHE A 74 -5.48 8.46 -2.49
CA PHE A 74 -4.17 9.07 -2.71
C PHE A 74 -4.09 10.42 -2.03
N GLU A 75 -2.87 10.84 -1.70
CA GLU A 75 -2.59 12.15 -1.09
C GLU A 75 -1.47 12.87 -1.85
N ASP A 76 -1.61 14.19 -1.98
CA ASP A 76 -0.56 15.09 -2.48
C ASP A 76 0.39 15.57 -1.35
N ALA A 77 1.34 16.44 -1.68
CA ALA A 77 2.30 17.00 -0.72
C ALA A 77 1.65 17.95 0.31
N LEU A 78 0.48 18.52 0.00
CA LEU A 78 -0.27 19.42 0.87
C LEU A 78 -1.28 18.66 1.76
N GLY A 79 -1.41 17.35 1.56
CA GLY A 79 -2.36 16.50 2.28
C GLY A 79 -3.76 16.53 1.69
N ASN A 80 -3.96 17.09 0.49
CA ASN A 80 -5.23 16.95 -0.22
C ASN A 80 -5.37 15.50 -0.67
N ALA A 81 -6.57 14.94 -0.47
CA ALA A 81 -6.86 13.56 -0.82
C ALA A 81 -7.67 13.45 -2.12
N SER A 82 -7.46 12.37 -2.86
CA SER A 82 -8.38 11.95 -3.92
C SER A 82 -9.73 11.49 -3.36
N GLU A 83 -10.67 11.14 -4.23
CA GLU A 83 -11.79 10.29 -3.82
C GLU A 83 -11.27 8.95 -3.25
N THR A 84 -12.11 8.29 -2.45
CA THR A 84 -11.83 6.93 -1.96
C THR A 84 -12.34 5.89 -2.95
N PHE A 85 -11.47 4.95 -3.31
CA PHE A 85 -11.75 3.85 -4.21
C PHE A 85 -11.94 2.55 -3.44
N GLY A 86 -12.86 1.71 -3.92
CA GLY A 86 -13.25 0.46 -3.29
C GLY A 86 -14.65 0.54 -2.67
N PRO A 87 -14.99 -0.36 -1.73
CA PRO A 87 -14.09 -1.35 -1.13
C PRO A 87 -13.61 -2.41 -2.13
N PHE A 88 -12.39 -2.88 -1.91
CA PHE A 88 -11.77 -4.01 -2.59
C PHE A 88 -11.64 -5.18 -1.61
N ASP A 89 -11.73 -6.40 -2.13
CA ASP A 89 -11.53 -7.62 -1.35
C ASP A 89 -10.05 -8.04 -1.37
N GLU A 90 -9.31 -7.60 -2.39
CA GLU A 90 -7.90 -7.88 -2.54
C GLU A 90 -7.17 -6.72 -3.22
N ILE A 91 -5.98 -6.39 -2.70
CA ILE A 91 -4.99 -5.52 -3.34
C ILE A 91 -3.68 -6.31 -3.42
N SER A 92 -3.04 -6.32 -4.58
CA SER A 92 -1.68 -6.82 -4.73
C SER A 92 -0.81 -5.77 -5.41
N VAL A 93 0.45 -5.69 -4.97
CA VAL A 93 1.43 -4.76 -5.50
C VAL A 93 2.72 -5.51 -5.81
N ALA A 94 3.09 -5.49 -7.08
CA ALA A 94 4.32 -6.10 -7.58
C ALA A 94 4.98 -5.14 -8.56
N ASP A 95 6.29 -4.95 -8.42
CA ASP A 95 7.09 -4.08 -9.30
C ASP A 95 6.51 -2.66 -9.47
N GLY A 96 6.02 -2.10 -8.37
CA GLY A 96 5.37 -0.78 -8.35
C GLY A 96 3.99 -0.72 -9.01
N VAL A 97 3.45 -1.83 -9.53
CA VAL A 97 2.12 -1.91 -10.13
C VAL A 97 1.10 -2.40 -9.12
N VAL A 98 -0.01 -1.69 -8.99
CA VAL A 98 -1.12 -2.02 -8.10
C VAL A 98 -2.23 -2.68 -8.89
N TYR A 99 -2.67 -3.84 -8.42
CA TYR A 99 -3.87 -4.52 -8.87
C TYR A 99 -4.89 -4.52 -7.73
N ALA A 100 -6.12 -4.10 -8.03
CA ALA A 100 -7.24 -4.15 -7.11
C ALA A 100 -8.27 -5.15 -7.65
N ASN A 101 -8.62 -6.18 -6.87
CA ASN A 101 -9.44 -7.32 -7.31
C ASN A 101 -8.95 -7.92 -8.65
N GLY A 102 -7.64 -8.03 -8.82
CA GLY A 102 -7.00 -8.55 -10.04
C GLY A 102 -7.01 -7.60 -11.25
N GLN A 103 -7.52 -6.38 -11.13
CA GLN A 103 -7.55 -5.39 -12.20
C GLN A 103 -6.46 -4.32 -11.99
N LEU A 104 -5.78 -3.94 -13.08
CA LEU A 104 -4.80 -2.86 -13.07
C LEU A 104 -5.43 -1.57 -12.55
N PHE A 105 -4.86 -0.99 -11.49
CA PHE A 105 -5.46 0.14 -10.79
C PHE A 105 -4.57 1.39 -10.74
N ALA A 106 -3.30 1.21 -10.39
CA ALA A 106 -2.33 2.30 -10.30
C ALA A 106 -0.91 1.78 -10.54
N ARG A 107 0.04 2.70 -10.76
CA ARG A 107 1.46 2.37 -10.87
C ARG A 107 2.32 3.46 -10.23
N LEU A 108 3.37 3.07 -9.51
CA LEU A 108 4.43 3.98 -9.10
C LEU A 108 5.35 4.24 -10.30
N THR A 109 5.49 5.50 -10.66
CA THR A 109 6.44 5.91 -11.70
C THR A 109 7.84 5.98 -11.11
N GLU A 110 8.80 5.27 -11.71
CA GLU A 110 10.15 5.18 -11.17
C GLU A 110 10.89 6.51 -11.22
N GLU A 111 10.70 7.29 -12.30
CA GLU A 111 11.42 8.54 -12.53
C GLU A 111 10.99 9.63 -11.55
N THR A 112 9.68 9.73 -11.26
CA THR A 112 9.13 10.81 -10.43
C THR A 112 8.79 10.38 -9.01
N GLN A 113 8.76 9.07 -8.75
CA GLN A 113 8.31 8.49 -7.47
C GLN A 113 6.87 8.88 -7.12
N LEU A 114 6.04 9.17 -8.12
CA LEU A 114 4.63 9.48 -7.98
C LEU A 114 3.76 8.29 -8.41
N TRP A 115 2.65 8.10 -7.71
CA TRP A 115 1.60 7.15 -8.05
C TRP A 115 0.72 7.72 -9.16
N HIS A 116 0.69 7.06 -10.31
CA HIS A 116 -0.29 7.29 -11.36
C HIS A 116 -1.55 6.47 -11.06
N CYS A 117 -2.66 7.14 -10.76
CA CYS A 117 -3.97 6.51 -10.66
C CYS A 117 -4.62 6.46 -12.05
N TYR A 118 -4.84 5.28 -12.60
CA TYR A 118 -5.37 5.14 -13.97
C TYR A 118 -6.82 5.60 -14.11
N LYS A 119 -7.64 5.46 -13.06
CA LYS A 119 -9.06 5.84 -13.11
C LYS A 119 -9.24 7.35 -13.29
N THR A 120 -8.41 8.16 -12.65
CA THR A 120 -8.51 9.63 -12.68
C THR A 120 -7.48 10.28 -13.60
N ASP A 121 -6.53 9.50 -14.12
CA ASP A 121 -5.39 9.97 -14.92
C ASP A 121 -4.58 11.10 -14.25
N THR A 122 -4.25 10.88 -12.97
CA THR A 122 -3.57 11.87 -12.11
C THR A 122 -2.40 11.25 -11.36
N TYR A 123 -1.45 12.09 -10.96
CA TYR A 123 -0.24 11.70 -10.25
C TYR A 123 -0.26 12.20 -8.81
N TRP A 124 0.08 11.32 -7.87
CA TRP A 124 -0.02 11.56 -6.43
C TRP A 124 1.26 11.19 -5.70
N LEU A 125 1.54 11.86 -4.59
CA LEU A 125 2.74 11.61 -3.81
C LEU A 125 2.65 10.31 -3.01
N SER A 126 1.49 10.04 -2.42
CA SER A 126 1.28 8.89 -1.55
C SER A 126 0.03 8.11 -1.93
N MET A 127 0.11 6.79 -1.81
CA MET A 127 -1.05 5.90 -1.80
C MET A 127 -1.34 5.49 -0.35
N ILE A 128 -2.60 5.50 0.04
CA ILE A 128 -3.07 5.06 1.35
C ILE A 128 -3.94 3.83 1.14
N ILE A 129 -3.61 2.74 1.82
CA ILE A 129 -4.46 1.55 1.94
C ILE A 129 -5.01 1.54 3.35
N ALA A 130 -6.33 1.50 3.51
CA ALA A 130 -7.00 1.53 4.80
C ALA A 130 -8.18 0.55 4.82
N SER A 131 -8.71 0.26 6.01
CA SER A 131 -10.05 -0.32 6.10
C SER A 131 -11.07 0.64 5.48
N PRO A 132 -12.10 0.12 4.80
CA PRO A 132 -13.14 0.97 4.25
C PRO A 132 -13.90 1.65 5.39
N PRO A 133 -14.41 2.88 5.18
CA PRO A 133 -15.28 3.52 6.17
C PRO A 133 -16.49 2.62 6.46
N SER A 134 -16.80 2.45 7.75
CA SER A 134 -18.02 1.75 8.18
C SER A 134 -19.23 2.53 7.65
N LEU A 135 -20.13 1.83 6.96
CA LEU A 135 -21.42 2.37 6.49
C LEU A 135 -22.35 2.70 7.66
#